data_AF-A0A852ZLA1-F1
#
_entry.id   AF-A0A852ZLA1-F1
#
_cell.length_a   1.000
_cell.length_b   1.000
_cell.length_c   1.000
_cell.angle_alpha   90.00
_cell.angle_beta   90.00
_cell.angle_gamma   90.00
#
_symmetry.space_group_name_H-M   'P 1'
#
loop_
_entity.id
_entity.type
_entity.pdbx_description
1 polymer ?
#
loop_
_entity_poly.entity_id
_entity_poly.type
_entity_poly.pdbx_seq_one_letter_code
_entity_poly.pdbx_strand_id
1 'polypeptide(L)'
;MSSLLYGAITRRRLAAPSTASLAYTSEPATQAAKRVRQAAPTADQVLDEPGKAQGGQESLPLEQVGRWQDAVAALVPAEVLALHGVAMSYGSTTTGSGGDSVTRITYPHQMMVVYLVLMVLAAGLYLLSVKEVSGWQNWVRAAIPVGAFVAWTMIQPNTAFDAFPFGFSSFGRVMTGLFLAVGLGILANAMAKKADQT
;
A
#
# COMPACT_ATOMS: atom_id res chain seq x y z
N MET A 1 12.49 -51.02 39.44
CA MET A 1 11.12 -51.53 39.16
C MET A 1 10.18 -50.33 39.11
N SER A 2 9.20 -50.33 38.20
CA SER A 2 8.31 -49.23 37.75
C SER A 2 8.81 -48.55 36.46
N SER A 3 8.63 -49.19 35.29
CA SER A 3 7.46 -49.10 34.38
C SER A 3 7.35 -47.72 33.72
N LEU A 4 7.98 -47.47 32.56
CA LEU A 4 7.50 -47.82 31.21
C LEU A 4 6.03 -47.46 30.96
N LEU A 5 5.74 -46.15 30.89
CA LEU A 5 4.55 -45.62 30.21
C LEU A 5 5.00 -45.03 28.88
N TYR A 6 5.24 -45.92 27.93
CA TYR A 6 5.48 -45.61 26.52
C TYR A 6 4.12 -45.27 25.89
N GLY A 7 3.78 -43.99 25.87
CA GLY A 7 2.57 -43.49 25.23
C GLY A 7 2.63 -43.71 23.73
N ALA A 8 1.70 -44.52 23.22
CA ALA A 8 1.51 -44.76 21.80
C ALA A 8 1.10 -43.45 21.10
N ILE A 9 2.07 -42.76 20.50
CA ILE A 9 1.82 -41.64 19.59
C ILE A 9 1.26 -42.24 18.30
N THR A 10 -0.07 -42.25 18.20
CA THR A 10 -0.82 -42.59 17.00
C THR A 10 -0.40 -41.65 15.88
N ARG A 11 0.52 -42.12 15.01
CA ARG A 11 0.88 -41.45 13.76
C ARG A 11 -0.34 -41.41 12.86
N ARG A 12 -1.16 -40.35 12.95
CA ARG A 12 -2.07 -39.99 11.87
C ARG A 12 -1.21 -39.70 10.66
N ARG A 13 -1.13 -40.67 9.73
CA ARG A 13 -0.75 -40.40 8.34
C ARG A 13 -1.76 -39.40 7.81
N LEU A 14 -1.41 -38.12 7.84
CA LEU A 14 -2.05 -37.12 7.00
C LEU A 14 -1.82 -37.61 5.56
N ALA A 15 -2.89 -38.06 4.92
CA ALA A 15 -2.87 -38.34 3.50
C ALA A 15 -2.33 -37.10 2.81
N ALA A 16 -1.34 -37.30 1.91
CA ALA A 16 -0.82 -36.21 1.10
C ALA A 16 -2.01 -35.48 0.45
N PRO A 17 -2.05 -34.14 0.51
CA PRO A 17 -3.10 -33.39 -0.16
C PRO A 17 -3.10 -33.83 -1.62
N SER A 18 -4.25 -34.36 -2.06
CA SER A 18 -4.50 -34.68 -3.45
C SER A 18 -4.09 -33.47 -4.27
N THR A 19 -3.10 -33.65 -5.14
CA THR A 19 -2.76 -32.72 -6.21
C THR A 19 -3.90 -32.75 -7.23
N ALA A 20 -5.10 -32.38 -6.79
CA ALA A 20 -6.13 -31.91 -7.68
C ALA A 20 -5.55 -30.62 -8.28
N SER A 21 -4.87 -30.81 -9.40
CA SER A 21 -4.45 -29.75 -10.29
C SER A 21 -5.65 -28.83 -10.45
N LEU A 22 -5.62 -27.69 -9.77
CA LEU A 22 -6.41 -26.54 -10.18
C LEU A 22 -5.93 -26.31 -11.61
N ALA A 23 -6.69 -26.83 -12.56
CA ALA A 23 -6.60 -26.47 -13.95
C ALA A 23 -6.92 -24.98 -13.97
N TYR A 24 -5.90 -24.18 -13.72
CA TYR A 24 -5.88 -22.77 -14.02
C TYR A 24 -6.06 -22.75 -15.52
N THR A 25 -7.30 -22.64 -15.96
CA THR A 25 -7.63 -22.37 -17.34
C THR A 25 -6.96 -21.04 -17.62
N SER A 26 -5.75 -21.11 -18.17
CA SER A 26 -5.04 -19.97 -18.71
C SER A 26 -5.92 -19.47 -19.84
N GLU A 27 -6.85 -18.58 -19.53
CA GLU A 27 -7.54 -17.80 -20.54
C GLU A 27 -6.40 -17.15 -21.33
N PRO A 28 -6.22 -17.50 -22.61
CA PRO A 28 -5.06 -17.06 -23.36
C PRO A 28 -5.07 -15.53 -23.32
N ALA A 29 -3.94 -14.90 -22.97
CA ALA A 29 -3.83 -13.46 -22.76
C ALA A 29 -4.47 -12.63 -23.90
N THR A 30 -4.54 -13.22 -25.11
CA THR A 30 -5.23 -12.72 -26.29
C THR A 30 -6.75 -12.48 -26.11
N GLN A 31 -7.47 -13.31 -25.34
CA GLN A 31 -8.90 -13.13 -25.07
C GLN A 31 -9.16 -12.04 -24.04
N ALA A 32 -8.34 -11.95 -22.98
CA ALA A 32 -8.40 -10.86 -22.02
C ALA A 32 -8.14 -9.49 -22.69
N ALA A 33 -7.13 -9.42 -23.58
CA ALA A 33 -6.83 -8.21 -24.34
C ALA A 33 -7.97 -7.80 -25.30
N LYS A 34 -8.69 -8.75 -25.90
CA LYS A 34 -9.85 -8.44 -26.74
C LYS A 34 -11.02 -7.84 -25.95
N ARG A 35 -11.28 -8.33 -24.74
CA ARG A 35 -12.36 -7.78 -23.90
C ARG A 35 -12.08 -6.36 -23.43
N VAL A 36 -10.85 -6.04 -23.06
CA VAL A 36 -10.45 -4.66 -22.69
C VAL A 36 -10.60 -3.72 -23.89
N ARG A 37 -10.27 -4.18 -25.11
CA ARG A 37 -10.40 -3.38 -26.33
C ARG A 37 -11.85 -3.17 -26.78
N GLN A 38 -12.75 -4.09 -26.46
CA GLN A 38 -14.18 -3.97 -26.73
C GLN A 38 -14.94 -3.16 -25.65
N ALA A 39 -14.40 -3.09 -24.44
CA ALA A 39 -14.97 -2.28 -23.35
C ALA A 39 -14.49 -0.81 -23.37
N ALA A 40 -13.48 -0.49 -24.18
CA ALA A 40 -13.06 0.88 -24.39
C ALA A 40 -14.09 1.59 -25.29
N PRO A 41 -14.71 2.70 -24.84
CA PRO A 41 -15.60 3.48 -25.70
C PRO A 41 -14.84 3.94 -26.94
N THR A 42 -15.41 3.67 -28.11
CA THR A 42 -14.82 4.04 -29.40
C THR A 42 -14.66 5.57 -29.42
N ALA A 43 -13.50 6.07 -29.85
CA ALA A 43 -13.20 7.51 -29.86
C ALA A 43 -14.27 8.35 -30.61
N ASP A 44 -15.00 7.72 -31.54
CA ASP A 44 -16.08 8.35 -32.30
C ASP A 44 -17.34 8.61 -31.44
N GLN A 45 -17.58 7.85 -30.36
CA GLN A 45 -18.72 8.07 -29.46
C GLN A 45 -18.58 9.31 -28.56
N VAL A 46 -17.42 9.96 -28.55
CA VAL A 46 -17.17 11.17 -27.74
C VAL A 46 -17.44 12.45 -28.55
N LEU A 47 -17.65 12.37 -29.86
CA LEU A 47 -17.74 13.54 -30.74
C LEU A 47 -19.16 13.99 -31.12
N ASP A 48 -20.20 13.25 -30.74
CA ASP A 48 -21.56 13.43 -31.28
C ASP A 48 -22.58 14.16 -30.38
N GLU A 49 -22.17 14.90 -29.35
CA GLU A 49 -23.04 15.92 -28.72
C GLU A 49 -22.55 17.37 -28.93
N PRO A 50 -22.64 17.92 -30.15
CA PRO A 50 -22.44 19.35 -30.40
C PRO A 50 -23.69 20.12 -29.96
N GLY A 51 -23.84 20.41 -28.66
CA GLY A 51 -25.01 21.17 -28.22
C GLY A 51 -25.13 21.55 -26.75
N LYS A 52 -24.32 20.98 -25.85
CA LYS A 52 -24.23 21.45 -24.46
C LYS A 52 -22.83 21.93 -24.15
N ALA A 53 -22.44 23.01 -24.81
CA ALA A 53 -21.40 23.89 -24.32
C ALA A 53 -21.86 24.45 -22.97
N GLN A 54 -21.55 23.73 -21.89
CA GLN A 54 -21.36 24.37 -20.59
C GLN A 54 -20.37 25.49 -20.82
N GLY A 55 -20.82 26.71 -20.56
CA GLY A 55 -20.13 27.94 -20.90
C GLY A 55 -18.65 27.87 -20.52
N GLY A 56 -17.81 28.23 -21.50
CA GLY A 56 -16.39 28.40 -21.30
C GLY A 56 -16.12 29.34 -20.14
N GLN A 57 -15.81 28.75 -18.99
CA GLN A 57 -14.77 29.32 -18.18
C GLN A 57 -13.48 28.96 -18.90
N GLU A 58 -12.93 29.93 -19.62
CA GLU A 58 -11.49 29.95 -19.89
C GLU A 58 -10.81 29.88 -18.53
N SER A 59 -10.54 28.66 -18.07
CA SER A 59 -9.84 28.38 -16.84
C SER A 59 -8.50 29.10 -16.93
N LEU A 60 -8.35 30.17 -16.15
CA LEU A 60 -7.14 30.96 -16.08
C LEU A 60 -5.93 30.02 -15.91
N PRO A 61 -4.74 30.38 -16.43
CA PRO A 61 -3.53 29.54 -16.36
C PRO A 61 -3.14 29.09 -14.94
N LEU A 62 -3.70 29.71 -13.89
CA LEU A 62 -3.53 29.30 -12.50
C LEU A 62 -4.19 27.96 -12.14
N GLU A 63 -5.30 27.58 -12.78
CA GLU A 63 -5.99 26.31 -12.50
C GLU A 63 -5.17 25.10 -13.01
N GLN A 64 -4.40 25.30 -14.08
CA GLN A 64 -3.56 24.26 -14.66
C GLN A 64 -2.33 23.93 -13.78
N VAL A 65 -1.84 24.91 -13.01
CA VAL A 65 -0.70 24.73 -12.09
C VAL A 65 -1.12 23.91 -10.85
N GLY A 66 -2.32 24.13 -10.32
CA GLY A 66 -2.84 23.34 -9.19
C GLY A 66 -2.98 21.86 -9.52
N ARG A 67 -3.45 21.55 -10.73
CA ARG A 67 -3.68 20.17 -11.18
C ARG A 67 -2.37 19.34 -11.29
N TRP A 68 -1.27 19.98 -11.67
CA TRP A 68 0.06 19.32 -11.69
C TRP A 68 0.62 19.08 -10.30
N GLN A 69 0.42 20.02 -9.37
CA GLN A 69 0.86 19.84 -7.99
C GLN A 69 0.09 18.70 -7.31
N ASP A 70 -1.21 18.59 -7.54
CA ASP A 70 -2.00 17.46 -7.04
C ASP A 70 -1.55 16.13 -7.64
N ALA A 71 -1.21 16.09 -8.93
CA ALA A 71 -0.68 14.89 -9.58
C ALA A 71 0.69 14.47 -9.00
N VAL A 72 1.59 15.44 -8.76
CA VAL A 72 2.90 15.16 -8.13
C VAL A 72 2.72 14.75 -6.67
N ALA A 73 1.83 15.40 -5.93
CA ALA A 73 1.50 15.03 -4.55
C ALA A 73 0.92 13.61 -4.47
N ALA A 74 0.14 13.19 -5.47
CA ALA A 74 -0.37 11.83 -5.60
C ALA A 74 0.71 10.80 -5.98
N LEU A 75 1.84 11.23 -6.54
CA LEU A 75 2.95 10.35 -6.91
C LEU A 75 3.87 10.02 -5.72
N VAL A 76 4.01 10.94 -4.77
CA VAL A 76 4.89 10.79 -3.59
C VAL A 76 4.63 9.47 -2.82
N PRO A 77 3.38 9.06 -2.53
CA PRO A 77 3.13 7.78 -1.87
C PRO A 77 3.63 6.57 -2.66
N ALA A 78 3.50 6.60 -3.99
CA ALA A 78 3.94 5.50 -4.85
C ALA A 78 5.47 5.38 -4.89
N GLU A 79 6.19 6.50 -4.91
CA GLU A 79 7.65 6.52 -4.89
C GLU A 79 8.21 5.99 -3.57
N VAL A 80 7.64 6.41 -2.44
CA VAL A 80 8.04 5.91 -1.11
C VAL A 80 7.78 4.41 -0.98
N LEU A 81 6.66 3.92 -1.52
CA LEU A 81 6.36 2.48 -1.57
C LEU A 81 7.33 1.72 -2.48
N ALA A 82 7.70 2.29 -3.63
CA ALA A 82 8.68 1.68 -4.52
C ALA A 82 10.06 1.58 -3.85
N LEU A 83 10.52 2.66 -3.20
CA LEU A 83 11.77 2.65 -2.43
C LEU A 83 11.73 1.64 -1.29
N HIS A 84 10.60 1.51 -0.60
CA HIS A 84 10.41 0.48 0.43
C HIS A 84 10.55 -0.93 -0.16
N GLY A 85 9.93 -1.20 -1.30
CA GLY A 85 10.04 -2.49 -1.99
C GLY A 85 11.48 -2.82 -2.41
N VAL A 86 12.22 -1.82 -2.90
CA VAL A 86 13.65 -1.97 -3.20
C VAL A 86 14.47 -2.24 -1.94
N ALA A 87 14.24 -1.49 -0.85
CA ALA A 87 14.96 -1.73 0.41
C ALA A 87 14.72 -3.16 0.94
N MET A 88 13.48 -3.65 0.82
CA MET A 88 13.11 -5.01 1.22
C MET A 88 13.82 -6.09 0.40
N SER A 89 14.06 -5.88 -0.90
CA SER A 89 14.75 -6.87 -1.75
C SER A 89 16.21 -7.06 -1.37
N TYR A 90 16.87 -6.02 -0.83
CA TYR A 90 18.23 -6.10 -0.30
C TYR A 90 18.28 -6.53 1.17
N GLY A 91 17.26 -6.20 1.96
CA GLY A 91 17.22 -6.41 3.41
C GLY A 91 16.73 -7.78 3.88
N SER A 92 16.21 -8.60 2.97
CA SER A 92 15.60 -9.89 3.29
C SER A 92 16.32 -11.04 2.61
N THR A 93 16.44 -12.16 3.31
CA THR A 93 16.89 -13.42 2.73
C THR A 93 15.78 -14.45 2.85
N THR A 94 15.45 -15.08 1.74
CA THR A 94 14.49 -16.18 1.71
C THR A 94 15.27 -17.47 1.71
N THR A 95 15.35 -18.13 2.87
CA THR A 95 15.91 -19.46 2.98
C THR A 95 14.77 -20.47 2.83
N GLY A 96 14.77 -21.22 1.72
CA GLY A 96 13.89 -22.37 1.55
C GLY A 96 14.60 -23.63 2.03
N SER A 97 14.00 -24.36 2.98
CA SER A 97 14.46 -25.70 3.33
C SER A 97 13.24 -26.58 3.57
N GLY A 98 13.09 -27.63 2.76
CA GLY A 98 12.01 -28.62 2.94
C GLY A 98 10.64 -28.26 2.36
N GLY A 99 10.54 -27.29 1.46
CA GLY A 99 9.28 -26.92 0.79
C GLY A 99 8.59 -25.68 1.35
N ASP A 100 8.98 -25.22 2.55
CA ASP A 100 8.53 -23.96 3.13
C ASP A 100 9.57 -22.85 2.89
N SER A 101 9.13 -21.74 2.29
CA SER A 101 9.93 -20.53 2.18
C SER A 101 9.74 -19.68 3.43
N VAL A 102 10.79 -19.59 4.26
CA VAL A 102 10.80 -18.66 5.40
C VAL A 102 11.66 -17.47 5.03
N THR A 103 11.02 -16.33 4.84
CA THR A 103 11.72 -15.04 4.69
C THR A 103 12.16 -14.56 6.06
N ARG A 104 13.47 -14.38 6.25
CA ARG A 104 14.04 -13.76 7.45
C ARG A 104 14.66 -12.42 7.11
N ILE A 105 14.39 -11.43 7.96
CA ILE A 105 15.05 -10.13 7.90
C ILE A 105 16.47 -10.31 8.43
N THR A 106 17.47 -10.06 7.57
CA THR A 106 18.88 -10.29 7.90
C THR A 106 19.43 -9.20 8.82
N TYR A 107 18.95 -7.97 8.65
CA TYR A 107 19.47 -6.79 9.36
C TYR A 107 18.33 -5.93 9.94
N PRO A 108 17.76 -6.30 11.10
CA PRO A 108 16.59 -5.62 11.66
C PRO A 108 16.86 -4.15 11.99
N HIS A 109 18.04 -3.84 12.52
CA HIS A 109 18.38 -2.46 12.89
C HIS A 109 18.51 -1.54 11.66
N GLN A 110 19.11 -2.03 10.58
CA GLN A 110 19.26 -1.25 9.34
C GLN A 110 17.91 -1.01 8.68
N MET A 111 17.02 -2.01 8.66
CA MET A 111 15.66 -1.86 8.17
C MET A 111 14.85 -0.84 8.98
N MET A 112 15.04 -0.79 10.30
CA MET A 112 14.42 0.22 11.16
C MET A 112 14.90 1.64 10.79
N VAL A 113 16.20 1.84 10.59
CA VAL A 113 16.74 3.14 10.17
C VAL A 113 16.20 3.56 8.81
N VAL A 114 16.18 2.67 7.82
CA VAL A 114 15.63 2.95 6.48
C VAL A 114 14.14 3.32 6.58
N TYR A 115 13.38 2.61 7.40
CA TYR A 115 11.97 2.91 7.64
C TYR A 115 11.76 4.31 8.22
N LEU A 116 12.54 4.69 9.22
CA LEU A 116 12.48 6.03 9.81
C LEU A 116 12.88 7.12 8.81
N VAL A 117 13.90 6.87 7.99
CA VAL A 117 14.30 7.79 6.90
C VAL A 117 13.17 7.96 5.89
N LEU A 118 12.49 6.87 5.50
CA LEU A 118 11.34 6.93 4.59
C LEU A 118 10.15 7.70 5.20
N MET A 119 9.89 7.54 6.50
CA MET A 119 8.86 8.35 7.20
C MET A 119 9.19 9.83 7.19
N VAL A 120 10.44 10.19 7.52
CA VAL A 120 10.89 11.59 7.50
C VAL A 120 10.88 12.15 6.08
N LEU A 121 11.26 11.35 5.08
CA LEU A 121 11.20 11.73 3.67
C LEU A 121 9.77 11.99 3.21
N ALA A 122 8.81 11.11 3.56
CA ALA A 122 7.40 11.30 3.23
C ALA A 122 6.83 12.58 3.88
N ALA A 123 7.16 12.84 5.15
CA ALA A 123 6.79 14.08 5.82
C ALA A 123 7.45 15.31 5.15
N GLY A 124 8.74 15.21 4.84
CA GLY A 124 9.54 16.27 4.24
C GLY A 124 9.03 16.66 2.85
N LEU A 125 8.72 15.69 2.00
CA LEU A 125 8.16 15.95 0.66
C LEU A 125 6.83 16.70 0.73
N TYR A 126 5.98 16.38 1.71
CA TYR A 126 4.78 17.16 1.97
C TYR A 126 5.11 18.59 2.44
N LEU A 127 6.00 18.74 3.42
CA LEU A 127 6.36 20.07 3.94
C LEU A 127 7.02 20.96 2.88
N LEU A 128 7.77 20.39 1.94
CA LEU A 128 8.37 21.11 0.82
C LEU A 128 7.35 21.60 -0.22
N SER A 129 6.19 20.94 -0.33
CA SER A 129 5.14 21.35 -1.28
C SER A 129 4.28 22.50 -0.74
N VAL A 130 4.23 22.67 0.58
CA VAL A 130 3.43 23.70 1.23
C VAL A 130 4.19 25.03 1.31
N LYS A 131 3.65 26.07 0.67
CA LYS A 131 4.27 27.42 0.64
C LYS A 131 4.32 28.12 2.01
N GLU A 132 3.36 27.84 2.90
CA GLU A 132 3.32 28.37 4.25
C GLU A 132 3.06 27.25 5.27
N VAL A 133 4.07 26.90 6.07
CA VAL A 133 3.97 25.83 7.08
C VAL A 133 3.24 26.30 8.35
N SER A 134 2.79 27.56 8.40
CA SER A 134 2.15 28.09 9.60
C SER A 134 0.73 27.53 9.77
N GLY A 135 0.42 27.03 10.96
CA GLY A 135 -0.90 26.50 11.31
C GLY A 135 -0.91 25.00 11.60
N TRP A 136 -1.63 24.64 12.67
CA TRP A 136 -1.81 23.24 13.11
C TRP A 136 -2.37 22.32 12.01
N GLN A 137 -3.19 22.85 11.10
CA GLN A 137 -3.80 22.08 10.02
C GLN A 137 -2.76 21.50 9.05
N ASN A 138 -1.67 22.23 8.78
CA ASN A 138 -0.59 21.75 7.90
C ASN A 138 0.17 20.58 8.52
N TRP A 139 0.36 20.59 9.84
CA TRP A 139 0.95 19.45 10.56
C TRP A 139 0.08 18.20 10.49
N VAL A 140 -1.25 18.34 10.62
CA VAL A 140 -2.17 17.20 10.49
C VAL A 140 -2.15 16.66 9.05
N ARG A 141 -2.11 17.54 8.04
CA ARG A 141 -2.01 17.11 6.64
C ARG A 141 -0.66 16.44 6.34
N ALA A 142 0.44 16.90 6.93
CA ALA A 142 1.76 16.26 6.83
C ALA A 142 1.78 14.87 7.48
N ALA A 143 0.98 14.67 8.52
CA ALA A 143 0.85 13.38 9.19
C ALA A 143 0.05 12.35 8.38
N ILE A 144 -0.81 12.77 7.44
CA ILE A 144 -1.63 11.83 6.64
C ILE A 144 -0.75 10.90 5.79
N PRO A 145 0.18 11.39 4.94
CA PRO A 145 1.05 10.52 4.14
C PRO A 145 1.86 9.56 5.00
N VAL A 146 2.41 10.05 6.11
CA VAL A 146 3.20 9.24 7.05
C VAL A 146 2.33 8.15 7.68
N GLY A 147 1.14 8.50 8.17
CA GLY A 147 0.21 7.56 8.75
C GLY A 147 -0.26 6.50 7.75
N ALA A 148 -0.49 6.89 6.49
CA ALA A 148 -0.88 5.97 5.43
C ALA A 148 0.24 4.97 5.12
N PHE A 149 1.49 5.43 5.07
CA PHE A 149 2.66 4.57 4.91
C PHE A 149 2.80 3.59 6.08
N VAL A 150 2.66 4.07 7.32
CA VAL A 150 2.67 3.19 8.52
C VAL A 150 1.57 2.14 8.43
N ALA A 151 0.32 2.55 8.14
CA ALA A 151 -0.82 1.66 8.00
C ALA A 151 -0.56 0.56 6.95
N TRP A 152 -0.03 0.95 5.80
CA TRP A 152 0.32 0.02 4.72
C TRP A 152 1.37 -1.00 5.15
N THR A 153 2.47 -0.55 5.78
CA THR A 153 3.54 -1.43 6.24
C THR A 153 3.11 -2.36 7.39
N MET A 154 2.07 -2.02 8.16
CA MET A 154 1.49 -2.94 9.14
C MET A 154 0.69 -4.07 8.50
N ILE A 155 0.11 -3.87 7.32
CA ILE A 155 -0.70 -4.88 6.61
C ILE A 155 0.18 -5.93 5.93
N GLN A 156 1.35 -5.53 5.43
CA GLN A 156 2.26 -6.46 4.76
C GLN A 156 3.02 -7.35 5.76
N PRO A 157 3.15 -8.66 5.48
CA PRO A 157 3.97 -9.55 6.29
C PRO A 157 5.47 -9.28 6.09
N ASN A 158 6.28 -9.52 7.11
CA ASN A 158 7.75 -9.40 7.08
C ASN A 158 8.26 -8.00 6.71
N THR A 159 7.61 -6.93 7.15
CA THR A 159 8.04 -5.57 6.83
C THR A 159 9.03 -5.02 7.84
N ALA A 160 9.58 -3.83 7.55
CA ALA A 160 10.38 -3.09 8.52
C ALA A 160 9.62 -2.79 9.84
N PHE A 161 8.28 -2.86 9.85
CA PHE A 161 7.51 -2.74 11.08
C PHE A 161 7.75 -3.91 12.05
N ASP A 162 8.11 -5.10 11.53
CA ASP A 162 8.51 -6.26 12.35
C ASP A 162 9.80 -6.02 13.13
N ALA A 163 10.60 -5.03 12.74
CA ALA A 163 11.81 -4.68 13.48
C ALA A 163 11.51 -3.95 14.79
N PHE A 164 10.28 -3.45 15.00
CA PHE A 164 9.92 -2.77 16.24
C PHE A 164 9.57 -3.77 17.35
N PRO A 165 9.98 -3.50 18.61
CA PRO A 165 9.81 -4.42 19.74
C PRO A 165 8.36 -4.50 20.28
N PHE A 166 7.36 -3.99 19.55
CA PHE A 166 5.99 -3.89 20.05
C PHE A 166 5.22 -5.21 20.10
N GLY A 167 5.77 -6.30 19.54
CA GLY A 167 5.26 -7.66 19.77
C GLY A 167 3.81 -7.89 19.33
N PHE A 168 3.28 -7.10 18.37
CA PHE A 168 1.92 -7.27 17.88
C PHE A 168 1.75 -8.60 17.15
N SER A 169 0.63 -9.29 17.39
CA SER A 169 0.26 -10.46 16.59
C SER A 169 0.01 -10.06 15.12
N SER A 170 0.28 -10.97 14.17
CA SER A 170 0.08 -10.70 12.74
C SER A 170 -1.35 -10.25 12.43
N PHE A 171 -2.33 -10.86 13.07
CA PHE A 171 -3.74 -10.46 12.94
C PHE A 171 -4.00 -9.06 13.49
N GLY A 172 -3.45 -8.74 14.68
CA GLY A 172 -3.59 -7.42 15.29
C GLY A 172 -3.04 -6.31 14.39
N ARG A 173 -1.89 -6.54 13.75
CA ARG A 173 -1.26 -5.57 12.85
C ARG A 173 -2.11 -5.26 11.63
N VAL A 174 -2.67 -6.29 10.99
CA VAL A 174 -3.54 -6.12 9.82
C VAL A 174 -4.79 -5.33 10.22
N MET A 175 -5.42 -5.69 11.34
CA MET A 175 -6.62 -4.97 11.81
C MET A 175 -6.31 -3.51 12.15
N THR A 176 -5.23 -3.22 12.89
CA THR A 176 -4.81 -1.85 13.20
C THR A 176 -4.49 -1.07 11.94
N GLY A 177 -3.79 -1.66 10.97
CA GLY A 177 -3.49 -1.04 9.69
C GLY A 177 -4.76 -0.67 8.91
N LEU A 178 -5.75 -1.58 8.85
CA LEU A 178 -7.03 -1.31 8.19
C LEU A 178 -7.82 -0.20 8.90
N PHE A 179 -7.94 -0.24 10.22
CA PHE A 179 -8.61 0.83 10.98
C PHE A 179 -7.93 2.18 10.82
N LEU A 180 -6.59 2.20 10.84
CA LEU A 180 -5.81 3.41 10.63
C LEU A 180 -6.02 3.97 9.21
N ALA A 181 -6.02 3.11 8.18
CA ALA A 181 -6.26 3.51 6.80
C ALA A 181 -7.66 4.13 6.62
N VAL A 182 -8.70 3.50 7.15
CA VAL A 182 -10.08 4.03 7.10
C VAL A 182 -10.18 5.35 7.86
N GLY A 183 -9.62 5.41 9.08
CA GLY A 183 -9.63 6.62 9.90
C GLY A 183 -8.92 7.80 9.23
N LEU A 184 -7.75 7.56 8.62
CA LEU A 184 -7.02 8.56 7.84
C LEU A 184 -7.79 9.00 6.60
N GLY A 185 -8.47 8.09 5.90
CA GLY A 185 -9.30 8.45 4.75
C GLY A 185 -10.47 9.36 5.12
N ILE A 186 -11.14 9.09 6.26
CA ILE A 186 -12.21 9.95 6.78
C ILE A 186 -11.64 11.32 7.18
N LEU A 187 -10.51 11.35 7.89
CA LEU A 187 -9.87 12.58 8.33
C LEU A 187 -9.41 13.45 7.14
N ALA A 188 -8.82 12.83 6.12
CA ALA A 188 -8.42 13.50 4.89
C ALA A 188 -9.62 14.17 4.20
N ASN A 189 -10.73 13.43 4.02
CA ASN A 189 -11.96 13.97 3.44
C ASN A 189 -12.57 15.12 4.26
N ALA A 190 -12.57 15.01 5.59
CA ALA A 190 -13.06 16.06 6.46
C ALA A 190 -12.22 17.34 6.34
N MET A 191 -10.90 17.21 6.23
CA MET A 191 -10.01 18.35 6.06
C MET A 191 -10.09 18.98 4.66
N ALA A 192 -10.31 18.18 3.61
CA ALA A 192 -10.54 18.69 2.27
C ALA A 192 -11.78 19.59 2.23
N LYS A 193 -12.91 19.13 2.79
CA LYS A 193 -14.14 19.94 2.88
C LYS A 193 -13.96 21.23 3.67
N LYS A 194 -13.14 21.22 4.72
CA LYS A 194 -12.85 22.42 5.50
C LYS A 194 -11.95 23.40 4.74
N ALA A 195 -11.05 22.90 3.89
CA ALA A 195 -10.21 23.71 3.02
C ALA A 195 -11.05 24.52 2.03
N ASP A 196 -12.07 23.89 1.44
CA ASP A 196 -12.94 24.53 0.44
C ASP A 196 -13.84 25.64 1.03
N GLN A 197 -13.95 25.71 2.37
CA GLN A 197 -14.78 26.69 3.07
C GLN A 197 -14.00 27.94 3.50
N THR A 198 -12.67 27.94 3.36
CA THR A 198 -11.78 29.05 3.74
C THR A 198 -11.11 29.65 2.52
#